data_AF-A0A6V7IUJ3-F1
#
_entry.id   AF-A0A6V7IUJ3-F1
#
_cell.length_a   1.000
_cell.length_b   1.000
_cell.length_c   1.000
_cell.angle_alpha   90.00
_cell.angle_beta   90.00
_cell.angle_gamma   90.00
#
_symmetry.space_group_name_H-M   'P 1'
#
loop_
_entity.id
_entity.type
_entity.pdbx_description
1 polymer ?
#
loop_
_entity_poly.entity_id
_entity_poly.type
_entity_poly.pdbx_seq_one_letter_code
_entity_poly.pdbx_strand_id
1 'polypeptide(L)'
;MKNSTYVLQTIGLKQLKYLNLSDNAISQIGLSAFAGLVDLTILDLSRNHLYYILPNTFIDNKNLRVLRLTGNNFNHNVPFLKNPSIT
;
A
#
# COMPACT_ATOMS: atom_id res chain seq x y z
N MET A 1 6.82 8.81 -21.72
CA MET A 1 6.49 7.59 -20.95
C MET A 1 5.10 7.78 -20.38
N LYS A 2 4.07 7.25 -21.06
CA LYS A 2 2.67 7.59 -20.78
C LYS A 2 2.09 6.60 -19.75
N ASN A 3 1.59 7.18 -18.65
CA ASN A 3 0.50 6.72 -17.77
C ASN A 3 0.53 5.26 -17.29
N SER A 4 1.13 5.03 -16.12
CA SER A 4 0.75 3.91 -15.27
C SER A 4 -0.61 4.22 -14.65
N THR A 5 -1.66 3.91 -15.40
CA THR A 5 -3.06 4.01 -15.02
C THR A 5 -3.29 3.30 -13.68
N TYR A 6 -4.01 3.92 -12.75
CA TYR A 6 -4.38 3.37 -11.45
C TYR A 6 -5.32 2.17 -11.63
N VAL A 7 -4.77 1.00 -12.00
CA VAL A 7 -5.53 -0.19 -12.38
C VAL A 7 -6.55 -0.56 -11.29
N LEU A 8 -6.16 -0.52 -10.01
CA LEU A 8 -7.06 -0.83 -8.90
C LEU A 8 -8.21 0.18 -8.73
N GLN A 9 -8.04 1.42 -9.19
CA GLN A 9 -9.09 2.44 -9.15
C GLN A 9 -10.23 2.11 -10.11
N THR A 10 -9.92 1.50 -11.26
CA THR A 10 -10.90 1.23 -12.32
C THR A 10 -11.47 -0.19 -12.31
N ILE A 11 -10.85 -1.14 -11.61
CA ILE A 11 -11.35 -2.53 -11.53
C ILE A 11 -12.59 -2.66 -10.62
N GLY A 12 -12.90 -1.65 -9.79
CA GLY A 12 -14.15 -1.65 -9.01
C GLY A 12 -14.16 -2.61 -7.81
N LEU A 13 -12.98 -2.99 -7.28
CA LEU A 13 -12.82 -3.83 -6.07
C LEU A 13 -13.13 -3.07 -4.77
N LYS A 14 -14.23 -2.30 -4.76
CA LYS A 14 -14.59 -1.39 -3.67
C LYS A 14 -14.82 -2.10 -2.34
N GLN A 15 -15.28 -3.36 -2.39
CA GLN A 15 -15.61 -4.18 -1.23
C GLN A 15 -14.44 -5.04 -0.72
N LEU A 16 -13.26 -4.96 -1.35
CA LEU A 16 -12.11 -5.77 -0.93
C LEU A 16 -11.61 -5.31 0.44
N LYS A 17 -11.67 -6.20 1.44
CA LYS A 17 -11.27 -5.89 2.83
C LYS A 17 -9.85 -6.30 3.19
N TYR A 18 -9.33 -7.33 2.55
CA TYR A 18 -8.01 -7.91 2.83
C TYR A 18 -7.27 -8.11 1.50
N LEU A 19 -6.05 -7.58 1.43
CA LEU A 19 -5.16 -7.76 0.29
C LEU A 19 -3.80 -8.25 0.79
N ASN A 20 -3.39 -9.43 0.31
CA ASN A 20 -2.10 -10.02 0.60
C ASN A 20 -1.20 -9.94 -0.63
N LEU A 21 -0.10 -9.21 -0.50
CA LEU A 21 0.98 -9.08 -1.48
C LEU A 21 2.33 -9.50 -0.87
N SER A 22 2.31 -10.25 0.24
CA SER A 22 3.53 -10.73 0.89
C SER A 22 4.27 -11.77 0.05
N ASP A 23 5.57 -11.94 0.31
CA ASP A 23 6.45 -12.86 -0.41
C ASP A 23 6.50 -12.61 -1.92
N ASN A 24 6.64 -11.34 -2.28
CA ASN A 24 6.82 -10.91 -3.67
C ASN A 24 8.12 -10.10 -3.82
N ALA A 25 8.41 -9.70 -5.05
CA ALA A 25 9.59 -8.90 -5.38
C ALA A 25 9.27 -7.39 -5.50
N ILE A 26 8.29 -6.87 -4.77
CA ILE A 26 7.87 -5.46 -4.89
C ILE A 26 8.95 -4.57 -4.29
N SER A 27 9.56 -3.72 -5.11
CA SER A 27 10.59 -2.77 -4.71
C SER A 27 10.11 -1.32 -4.65
N GLN A 28 9.00 -1.01 -5.32
CA GLN A 28 8.43 0.34 -5.42
C GLN A 28 6.90 0.29 -5.40
N ILE A 29 6.28 1.30 -4.77
CA ILE A 29 4.83 1.51 -4.78
C ILE A 29 4.58 2.95 -5.23
N GLY A 30 3.74 3.10 -6.26
CA GLY A 30 3.32 4.41 -6.74
C GLY A 30 2.46 5.16 -5.71
N LEU A 31 2.37 6.49 -5.87
CA LEU A 31 1.33 7.27 -5.21
C LEU A 31 -0.04 6.67 -5.57
N SER A 32 -0.95 6.56 -4.59
CA SER A 32 -2.31 6.07 -4.82
C SER A 32 -2.39 4.70 -5.53
N ALA A 33 -1.37 3.85 -5.40
CA ALA A 33 -1.35 2.51 -6.01
C ALA A 33 -2.58 1.67 -5.61
N PHE A 34 -3.13 1.91 -4.42
CA PHE A 34 -4.29 1.23 -3.86
C PHE A 34 -5.57 2.08 -3.87
N ALA A 35 -5.60 3.18 -4.63
CA ALA A 35 -6.81 3.98 -4.79
C ALA A 35 -7.96 3.13 -5.35
N GLY A 36 -9.18 3.41 -4.88
CA GLY A 36 -10.38 2.63 -5.23
C GLY A 36 -10.66 1.43 -4.32
N LEU A 37 -9.65 0.93 -3.58
CA LEU A 37 -9.84 -0.07 -2.53
C LEU A 37 -10.35 0.59 -1.22
N VAL A 38 -11.55 1.17 -1.30
CA VAL A 38 -12.10 2.04 -0.24
C VAL A 38 -12.41 1.29 1.05
N ASP A 39 -12.81 0.02 0.98
CA ASP A 39 -13.11 -0.82 2.16
C ASP A 39 -11.91 -1.65 2.62
N LEU A 40 -10.70 -1.40 2.09
CA LEU A 40 -9.51 -2.15 2.48
C LEU A 40 -9.18 -1.88 3.94
N THR A 41 -9.12 -2.95 4.74
CA THR A 41 -8.83 -2.90 6.19
C THR A 41 -7.47 -3.44 6.55
N ILE A 42 -6.95 -4.39 5.75
CA ILE A 42 -5.66 -5.02 5.98
C ILE A 42 -4.91 -5.12 4.65
N LEU A 43 -3.67 -4.63 4.65
CA LEU A 43 -2.72 -4.77 3.55
C LEU A 43 -1.44 -5.43 4.06
N ASP A 44 -1.12 -6.58 3.48
CA ASP A 44 0.12 -7.30 3.78
C ASP A 44 1.14 -7.08 2.65
N LEU A 45 2.19 -6.32 2.95
CA LEU A 45 3.34 -6.09 2.08
C LEU A 45 4.63 -6.67 2.70
N SER A 46 4.49 -7.60 3.65
CA SER A 46 5.64 -8.21 4.31
C SER A 46 6.47 -9.05 3.34
N ARG A 47 7.77 -9.23 3.63
CA ARG A 47 8.69 -10.04 2.82
C ARG A 47 8.70 -9.60 1.35
N ASN A 48 9.01 -8.32 1.13
CA ASN A 48 9.18 -7.69 -0.17
C ASN A 48 10.54 -6.95 -0.21
N HIS A 49 10.79 -6.14 -1.23
CA HIS A 49 12.05 -5.40 -1.43
C HIS A 49 11.88 -3.89 -1.28
N LEU A 50 10.86 -3.44 -0.55
CA LEU A 50 10.61 -2.01 -0.35
C LEU A 50 11.72 -1.38 0.47
N TYR A 51 12.25 -0.26 0.00
CA TYR A 51 13.24 0.53 0.73
C TYR A 51 12.70 1.91 1.16
N TYR A 52 11.56 2.32 0.60
CA TYR A 52 10.83 3.53 0.97
C TYR A 52 9.34 3.36 0.63
N ILE A 53 8.50 4.17 1.27
CA ILE A 53 7.10 4.37 0.89
C ILE A 53 6.84 5.88 0.92
N LEU A 54 6.15 6.39 -0.10
CA LEU A 54 5.80 7.81 -0.14
C LEU A 54 4.73 8.10 0.92
N PRO A 55 4.79 9.24 1.63
CA PRO A 55 3.88 9.50 2.75
C PRO A 55 2.40 9.38 2.38
N ASN A 56 2.02 9.78 1.16
CA ASN A 56 0.62 9.81 0.73
C ASN A 56 0.17 8.53 -0.01
N THR A 57 0.98 7.46 -0.03
CA THR A 57 0.64 6.22 -0.76
C THR A 57 -0.71 5.63 -0.35
N PHE A 58 -1.11 5.79 0.91
CA PHE A 58 -2.34 5.20 1.47
C PHE A 58 -3.44 6.22 1.77
N ILE A 59 -3.35 7.46 1.29
CA ILE A 59 -4.26 8.55 1.70
C ILE A 59 -5.74 8.26 1.37
N ASP A 60 -5.99 7.48 0.32
CA ASP A 60 -7.34 7.11 -0.13
C ASP A 60 -7.93 5.91 0.62
N ASN A 61 -7.09 5.10 1.28
CA ASN A 61 -7.51 3.89 2.00
C ASN A 61 -7.89 4.22 3.45
N LYS A 62 -8.96 5.00 3.61
CA LYS A 62 -9.45 5.52 4.91
C LYS A 62 -9.88 4.44 5.90
N ASN A 63 -10.16 3.23 5.41
CA ASN A 63 -10.54 2.10 6.25
C ASN A 63 -9.36 1.19 6.61
N LEU A 64 -8.14 1.49 6.12
CA LEU A 64 -6.96 0.68 6.41
C LEU A 64 -6.62 0.78 7.90
N ARG A 65 -6.48 -0.37 8.56
CA ARG A 65 -6.18 -0.49 9.99
C ARG A 65 -4.89 -1.24 10.25
N VAL A 66 -4.57 -2.21 9.40
CA VAL A 66 -3.37 -3.04 9.54
C VAL A 66 -2.55 -2.94 8.26
N LEU A 67 -1.32 -2.46 8.40
CA LEU A 67 -0.32 -2.44 7.35
C LEU A 67 0.89 -3.25 7.82
N ARG A 68 1.18 -4.36 7.15
CA ARG A 68 2.34 -5.20 7.48
C ARG A 68 3.48 -4.92 6.52
N LEU A 69 4.62 -4.54 7.08
CA LEU A 69 5.82 -4.13 6.35
C LEU A 69 7.08 -4.90 6.77
N THR A 70 6.94 -5.91 7.63
CA THR A 70 8.06 -6.71 8.14
C THR A 70 8.82 -7.42 7.01
N GLY A 71 10.13 -7.58 7.14
CA GLY A 71 10.94 -8.25 6.11
C GLY A 71 11.09 -7.46 4.80
N ASN A 72 11.12 -6.12 4.89
CA ASN A 72 11.49 -5.22 3.79
C ASN A 72 12.85 -4.55 4.07
N ASN A 73 13.37 -3.81 3.11
CA ASN A 73 14.72 -3.23 3.09
C ASN A 73 14.75 -1.77 3.56
N PHE A 74 14.02 -1.44 4.62
CA PHE A 74 13.88 -0.05 5.08
C PHE A 74 15.16 0.55 5.74
N ASN A 75 16.28 -0.19 5.82
CA ASN A 75 17.57 0.28 6.35
C ASN A 75 17.45 1.09 7.66
N HIS A 76 16.61 0.64 8.59
CA HIS A 76 16.29 1.31 9.86
C HIS A 76 15.48 2.62 9.78
N ASN A 77 15.07 3.05 8.59
CA ASN A 77 14.15 4.17 8.41
C ASN A 77 12.71 3.68 8.48
N VAL A 78 12.01 3.99 9.58
CA VAL A 78 10.56 3.77 9.63
C VAL A 78 9.89 4.67 8.59
N PRO A 79 9.08 4.14 7.65
CA PRO A 79 8.38 4.98 6.68
C PRO A 79 7.50 6.00 7.39
N PHE A 80 7.69 7.28 7.08
CA PHE A 80 6.79 8.34 7.54
C PHE A 80 5.52 8.33 6.69
N LEU A 81 4.49 7.63 7.17
CA LEU A 81 3.22 7.47 6.47
C LEU A 81 2.21 8.53 6.91
N LYS A 82 1.50 9.11 5.94
CA LYS A 82 0.34 9.96 6.17
C LYS A 82 -0.93 9.16 5.89
N ASN A 83 -1.43 8.49 6.92
CA ASN A 83 -2.78 7.92 6.94
C ASN A 83 -3.32 7.98 8.38
N PRO A 84 -4.42 8.70 8.65
CA PRO A 84 -4.92 8.91 10.01
C PRO A 84 -5.49 7.65 10.68
N SER A 85 -5.63 6.55 9.92
CA SER A 85 -6.22 5.30 10.39
C SER A 85 -5.20 4.21 10.71
N ILE A 86 -3.94 4.41 10.34
CA ILE A 86 -2.85 3.50 10.61
C ILE A 86 -1.95 4.20 11.62
N THR A 87 -2.18 3.92 12.90
CA THR A 87 -1.29 4.31 14.01
C THR A 87 -0.14 3.33 14.18
#